data_AF-A0AA92WEG0-F1
#
_entry.id   AF-A0AA92WEG0-F1
#
_cell.length_a   1.000
_cell.length_b   1.000
_cell.length_c   1.000
_cell.angle_alpha   90.00
_cell.angle_beta   90.00
_cell.angle_gamma   90.00
#
_symmetry.space_group_name_H-M   'P 1'
#
loop_
_entity.id
_entity.type
_entity.pdbx_description
1 polymer ?
#
loop_
_entity_poly.entity_id
_entity_poly.type
_entity_poly.pdbx_seq_one_letter_code
_entity_poly.pdbx_strand_id
1 'polypeptide(L)'
;MATSVYAQTETATVKEWNFSNWTVGDLTENKTIDGLSVYATTDKKMSIDGSNKTVDGVKYTQRFKFSGTGNVAKESSLNRVISFEVTGPSDIYIVAAHGGKSTDASRPLVIASYTDNDFTSLTELDRITYNVGNPISSTVKYTGTKTAKILIYSGNSGINLYDIKITPATSSDKVTITDAGFATHASKFAVDYSNRTDGLEAYSVSYNSSSKELAYTKIDGVVEAGKAVILKGKGNYILKASSKTPTVTETGLMTSDGTKTGAENIYCLANKTTNGVGFYRVSSDVKIPANKAYLEINTPNSAKYYSIGIGGNTTGIQTIQQNSVKADGIMYSLSGQRVGENYKGIVICNGKKMIKK
;
A
#
# COMPACT_ATOMS: atom_id res chain seq x y z
N MET A 1 -20.77 31.61 1.31
CA MET A 1 -20.43 30.47 0.43
C MET A 1 -19.44 29.60 1.17
N ALA A 2 -19.73 28.31 1.33
CA ALA A 2 -18.89 27.41 2.11
C ALA A 2 -17.59 27.10 1.35
N THR A 3 -16.49 27.69 1.82
CA THR A 3 -15.13 27.37 1.44
C THR A 3 -14.67 26.11 2.14
N SER A 4 -14.23 25.14 1.35
CA SER A 4 -13.58 23.86 1.70
C SER A 4 -14.48 22.71 2.16
N VAL A 5 -14.44 21.65 1.35
CA VAL A 5 -14.81 20.29 1.76
C VAL A 5 -13.53 19.69 2.35
N TYR A 6 -13.54 19.40 3.64
CA TYR A 6 -12.48 18.63 4.28
C TYR A 6 -12.49 17.23 3.68
N ALA A 7 -11.51 16.89 2.86
CA ALA A 7 -11.20 15.49 2.58
C ALA A 7 -10.52 14.93 3.84
N GLN A 8 -11.30 14.16 4.59
CA GLN A 8 -10.84 13.40 5.75
C GLN A 8 -9.66 12.53 5.32
N THR A 9 -8.47 12.82 5.83
CA THR A 9 -7.34 11.90 5.77
C THR A 9 -7.72 10.74 6.69
N GLU A 10 -8.19 9.64 6.12
CA GLU A 10 -8.41 8.39 6.87
C GLU A 10 -7.04 7.83 7.24
N THR A 11 -6.50 8.36 8.34
CA THR A 11 -5.42 7.70 9.07
C THR A 11 -6.00 6.35 9.48
N ALA A 12 -5.35 5.23 9.17
CA ALA A 12 -5.75 3.93 9.68
C ALA A 12 -5.87 4.02 11.21
N THR A 13 -7.09 4.21 11.70
CA THR A 13 -7.30 4.63 13.08
C THR A 13 -7.16 3.42 13.96
N VAL A 14 -6.23 3.52 14.92
CA VAL A 14 -6.21 2.66 16.09
C VAL A 14 -7.63 2.60 16.67
N LYS A 15 -8.18 1.40 16.79
CA LYS A 15 -9.51 1.16 17.36
C LYS A 15 -9.34 0.57 18.75
N GLU A 16 -10.02 1.11 19.74
CA GLU A 16 -9.85 0.71 21.14
C GLU A 16 -11.20 0.57 21.82
N TRP A 17 -11.39 -0.54 22.53
CA TRP A 17 -12.55 -0.82 23.37
C TRP A 17 -12.09 -1.00 24.81
N ASN A 18 -11.95 0.14 25.50
CA ASN A 18 -11.76 0.16 26.93
C ASN A 18 -13.11 0.01 27.65
N PHE A 19 -13.29 -1.08 28.39
CA PHE A 19 -14.59 -1.39 29.00
C PHE A 19 -14.94 -0.52 30.21
N SER A 20 -14.04 0.33 30.69
CA SER A 20 -14.22 1.22 31.86
C SER A 20 -15.38 2.21 31.74
N ASN A 21 -15.85 2.49 30.53
CA ASN A 21 -16.92 3.45 30.26
C ASN A 21 -18.20 2.79 29.71
N TRP A 22 -18.27 1.46 29.72
CA TRP A 22 -19.44 0.74 29.21
C TRP A 22 -20.57 0.72 30.24
N THR A 23 -21.81 0.53 29.79
CA THR A 23 -22.96 0.41 30.68
C THR A 23 -22.90 -0.90 31.47
N VAL A 24 -22.85 -0.80 32.80
CA VAL A 24 -22.92 -1.95 33.73
C VAL A 24 -24.23 -2.71 33.54
N GLY A 25 -24.15 -4.04 33.52
CA GLY A 25 -25.31 -4.91 33.47
C GLY A 25 -25.09 -6.18 32.64
N ASP A 26 -26.16 -6.96 32.53
CA ASP A 26 -26.16 -8.16 31.69
C ASP A 26 -26.33 -7.80 30.21
N LEU A 27 -25.65 -8.56 29.36
CA LEU A 27 -25.77 -8.55 27.92
C LEU A 27 -26.45 -9.86 27.54
N THR A 28 -27.72 -9.79 27.12
CA THR A 28 -28.61 -10.95 26.94
C THR A 28 -29.04 -11.18 25.49
N GLU A 29 -28.55 -10.36 24.56
CA GLU A 29 -28.89 -10.46 23.14
C GLU A 29 -27.72 -9.99 22.27
N ASN A 30 -27.77 -10.32 20.99
CA ASN A 30 -26.79 -9.89 20.01
C ASN A 30 -26.89 -8.37 19.81
N LYS A 31 -25.76 -7.68 19.88
CA LYS A 31 -25.68 -6.25 19.56
C LYS A 31 -24.29 -5.84 19.11
N THR A 32 -24.22 -4.72 18.41
CA THR A 32 -22.95 -4.10 18.04
C THR A 32 -22.82 -2.77 18.76
N ILE A 33 -21.69 -2.57 19.45
CA ILE A 33 -21.37 -1.35 20.18
C ILE A 33 -20.05 -0.83 19.62
N ASP A 34 -20.11 0.31 18.94
CA ASP A 34 -18.93 0.97 18.37
C ASP A 34 -18.04 0.02 17.52
N GLY A 35 -18.67 -0.79 16.67
CA GLY A 35 -18.01 -1.76 15.80
C GLY A 35 -17.64 -3.10 16.46
N LEU A 36 -17.76 -3.24 17.78
CA LEU A 36 -17.62 -4.52 18.47
C LEU A 36 -18.97 -5.25 18.52
N SER A 37 -19.06 -6.36 17.82
CA SER A 37 -20.23 -7.24 17.90
C SER A 37 -20.13 -8.15 19.12
N VAL A 38 -21.22 -8.24 19.85
CA VAL A 38 -21.40 -9.04 21.07
C VAL A 38 -22.45 -10.08 20.75
N TYR A 39 -22.09 -11.36 20.83
CA TYR A 39 -23.01 -12.48 20.60
C TYR A 39 -23.47 -13.08 21.92
N ALA A 40 -24.66 -12.71 22.38
CA ALA A 40 -25.21 -13.14 23.66
C ALA A 40 -26.66 -13.60 23.51
N THR A 41 -27.09 -14.46 24.43
CA THR A 41 -28.50 -14.87 24.57
C THR A 41 -28.91 -14.80 26.03
N THR A 42 -30.20 -14.92 26.32
CA THR A 42 -30.73 -14.95 27.69
C THR A 42 -30.06 -16.04 28.54
N ASP A 43 -29.87 -17.24 27.96
CA ASP A 43 -29.30 -18.40 28.66
C ASP A 43 -27.76 -18.40 28.68
N LYS A 44 -27.14 -17.67 27.75
CA LYS A 44 -25.69 -17.56 27.58
C LYS A 44 -25.28 -16.10 27.59
N LYS A 45 -25.72 -15.41 28.64
CA LYS A 45 -25.42 -13.99 28.85
C LYS A 45 -23.94 -13.74 29.10
N MET A 46 -23.52 -12.52 28.76
CA MET A 46 -22.27 -11.89 29.18
C MET A 46 -22.61 -10.71 30.10
N SER A 47 -21.61 -10.07 30.71
CA SER A 47 -21.90 -8.93 31.59
C SER A 47 -20.77 -7.90 31.61
N ILE A 48 -21.13 -6.66 31.94
CA ILE A 48 -20.19 -5.61 32.36
C ILE A 48 -20.39 -5.42 33.87
N ASP A 49 -19.31 -5.48 34.66
CA ASP A 49 -19.35 -5.14 36.09
C ASP A 49 -18.12 -4.31 36.51
N GLY A 50 -18.17 -3.77 37.73
CA GLY A 50 -17.11 -2.94 38.28
C GLY A 50 -15.80 -3.70 38.51
N SER A 51 -14.69 -2.99 38.33
CA SER A 51 -13.35 -3.44 38.65
C SER A 51 -12.47 -2.27 39.12
N ASN A 52 -11.24 -2.54 39.52
CA ASN A 52 -10.30 -1.52 39.97
C ASN A 52 -8.85 -1.97 39.70
N LYS A 53 -8.63 -2.58 38.53
CA LYS A 53 -7.33 -3.16 38.17
C LYS A 53 -6.53 -2.18 37.34
N THR A 54 -5.20 -2.22 37.48
CA THR A 54 -4.28 -1.40 36.69
C THR A 54 -3.36 -2.32 35.92
N VAL A 55 -3.22 -2.11 34.62
CA VAL A 55 -2.32 -2.84 33.73
C VAL A 55 -1.68 -1.81 32.81
N ASP A 56 -0.37 -1.91 32.60
CA ASP A 56 0.41 -1.01 31.72
C ASP A 56 0.20 0.49 32.00
N GLY A 57 0.02 0.86 33.27
CA GLY A 57 -0.22 2.24 33.71
C GLY A 57 -1.65 2.74 33.49
N VAL A 58 -2.53 1.94 32.90
CA VAL A 58 -3.95 2.27 32.68
C VAL A 58 -4.80 1.64 33.78
N LYS A 59 -5.63 2.46 34.42
CA LYS A 59 -6.58 2.01 35.44
C LYS A 59 -7.93 1.69 34.80
N TYR A 60 -8.38 0.45 34.98
CA TYR A 60 -9.66 -0.04 34.49
C TYR A 60 -10.69 -0.10 35.63
N THR A 61 -11.78 0.66 35.47
CA THR A 61 -12.86 0.79 36.47
C THR A 61 -13.99 -0.22 36.27
N GLN A 62 -14.00 -0.91 35.12
CA GLN A 62 -14.97 -1.94 34.78
C GLN A 62 -14.29 -3.07 34.00
N ARG A 63 -15.02 -4.16 33.78
CA ARG A 63 -14.58 -5.28 32.94
C ARG A 63 -15.75 -5.92 32.21
N PHE A 64 -15.48 -6.45 31.03
CA PHE A 64 -16.37 -7.31 30.28
C PHE A 64 -16.16 -8.76 30.69
N LYS A 65 -17.24 -9.54 30.83
CA LYS A 65 -17.20 -10.92 31.31
C LYS A 65 -17.91 -11.85 30.35
N PHE A 66 -17.16 -12.76 29.74
CA PHE A 66 -17.74 -13.84 28.92
C PHE A 66 -18.68 -14.75 29.72
N SER A 67 -18.51 -14.82 31.04
CA SER A 67 -19.41 -15.54 31.96
C SER A 67 -19.57 -17.04 31.64
N GLY A 68 -18.62 -17.62 30.91
CA GLY A 68 -18.51 -19.04 30.60
C GLY A 68 -17.83 -19.28 29.25
N THR A 69 -17.83 -20.54 28.80
CA THR A 69 -17.25 -20.95 27.52
C THR A 69 -18.05 -20.40 26.34
N GLY A 70 -17.35 -19.94 25.32
CA GLY A 70 -17.92 -19.49 24.04
C GLY A 70 -18.24 -20.63 23.08
N ASN A 71 -19.26 -20.43 22.24
CA ASN A 71 -19.62 -21.36 21.17
C ASN A 71 -19.28 -20.75 19.81
N VAL A 72 -18.46 -21.46 19.02
CA VAL A 72 -18.08 -21.10 17.65
C VAL A 72 -18.34 -22.24 16.65
N ALA A 73 -19.21 -23.19 16.98
CA ALA A 73 -19.47 -24.35 16.10
C ALA A 73 -20.04 -23.97 14.72
N LYS A 74 -20.82 -22.88 14.66
CA LYS A 74 -21.36 -22.27 13.42
C LYS A 74 -21.73 -20.81 13.67
N GLU A 75 -21.61 -19.98 12.64
CA GLU A 75 -21.86 -18.52 12.73
C GLU A 75 -23.26 -18.18 13.29
N SER A 76 -24.29 -18.92 12.87
CA SER A 76 -25.67 -18.70 13.34
C SER A 76 -25.93 -19.07 14.80
N SER A 77 -24.97 -19.68 15.48
CA SER A 77 -25.10 -20.13 16.88
C SER A 77 -24.10 -19.50 17.84
N LEU A 78 -23.37 -18.48 17.38
CA LEU A 78 -22.40 -17.76 18.21
C LEU A 78 -23.07 -17.30 19.51
N ASN A 79 -22.45 -17.62 20.64
CA ASN A 79 -22.84 -17.11 21.94
C ASN A 79 -21.63 -17.11 22.88
N ARG A 80 -21.56 -16.09 23.75
CA ARG A 80 -20.38 -15.77 24.56
C ARG A 80 -19.13 -15.58 23.71
N VAL A 81 -19.31 -14.88 22.60
CA VAL A 81 -18.26 -14.51 21.63
C VAL A 81 -18.39 -13.01 21.39
N ILE A 82 -17.28 -12.34 21.16
CA ILE A 82 -17.26 -11.00 20.57
C ILE A 82 -16.52 -11.04 19.23
N SER A 83 -16.84 -10.13 18.33
CA SER A 83 -16.11 -9.99 17.08
C SER A 83 -15.99 -8.56 16.59
N PHE A 84 -14.99 -8.34 15.75
CA PHE A 84 -14.78 -7.09 15.02
C PHE A 84 -14.04 -7.39 13.71
N GLU A 85 -13.96 -6.41 12.82
CA GLU A 85 -13.25 -6.56 11.54
C GLU A 85 -11.88 -5.91 11.58
N VAL A 86 -10.92 -6.51 10.87
CA VAL A 86 -9.60 -5.92 10.56
C VAL A 86 -9.38 -5.98 9.05
N THR A 87 -8.82 -4.91 8.48
CA THR A 87 -8.55 -4.81 7.04
C THR A 87 -7.04 -4.98 6.79
N GLY A 88 -6.57 -6.22 6.79
CA GLY A 88 -5.14 -6.53 6.63
C GLY A 88 -4.36 -6.63 7.95
N PRO A 89 -3.01 -6.76 7.87
CA PRO A 89 -2.22 -7.15 9.02
C PRO A 89 -2.34 -6.15 10.18
N SER A 90 -2.45 -6.65 11.41
CA SER A 90 -2.69 -5.83 12.60
C SER A 90 -2.19 -6.50 13.87
N ASP A 91 -1.80 -5.67 14.84
CA ASP A 91 -1.56 -6.09 16.22
C ASP A 91 -2.87 -5.90 17.02
N ILE A 92 -3.29 -6.96 17.70
CA ILE A 92 -4.49 -7.04 18.52
C ILE A 92 -4.02 -7.13 19.98
N TYR A 93 -3.94 -5.98 20.64
CA TYR A 93 -3.61 -5.89 22.06
C TYR A 93 -4.87 -6.16 22.89
N ILE A 94 -4.74 -7.01 23.92
CA ILE A 94 -5.84 -7.44 24.78
C ILE A 94 -5.36 -7.40 26.22
N VAL A 95 -6.19 -6.86 27.12
CA VAL A 95 -6.00 -6.99 28.57
C VAL A 95 -7.08 -7.90 29.13
N ALA A 96 -6.65 -9.01 29.75
CA ALA A 96 -7.57 -10.02 30.24
C ALA A 96 -7.10 -10.69 31.53
N ALA A 97 -8.04 -11.35 32.22
CA ALA A 97 -7.78 -12.14 33.42
C ALA A 97 -8.67 -13.38 33.49
N HIS A 98 -8.20 -14.38 34.25
CA HIS A 98 -9.00 -15.50 34.70
C HIS A 98 -10.27 -15.00 35.42
N GLY A 99 -11.46 -15.45 34.96
CA GLY A 99 -12.74 -14.92 35.45
C GLY A 99 -13.29 -15.54 36.73
N GLY A 100 -12.55 -16.44 37.38
CA GLY A 100 -12.97 -17.10 38.62
C GLY A 100 -11.93 -17.03 39.73
N LYS A 101 -12.19 -17.76 40.82
CA LYS A 101 -11.38 -17.75 42.05
C LYS A 101 -10.56 -19.03 42.28
N SER A 102 -10.87 -20.12 41.57
CA SER A 102 -10.20 -21.41 41.74
C SER A 102 -8.83 -21.40 41.06
N THR A 103 -7.79 -21.70 41.85
CA THR A 103 -6.39 -21.75 41.43
C THR A 103 -6.01 -23.01 40.67
N ASP A 104 -6.90 -24.01 40.64
CA ASP A 104 -6.59 -25.35 40.14
C ASP A 104 -6.87 -25.51 38.64
N ALA A 105 -7.47 -24.49 38.01
CA ALA A 105 -7.82 -24.51 36.61
C ALA A 105 -7.38 -23.22 35.91
N SER A 106 -6.62 -23.37 34.82
CA SER A 106 -6.33 -22.27 33.92
C SER A 106 -7.48 -22.07 32.93
N ARG A 107 -7.58 -20.86 32.35
CA ARG A 107 -8.63 -20.52 31.38
C ARG A 107 -8.02 -20.01 30.08
N PRO A 108 -8.35 -20.63 28.92
CA PRO A 108 -7.89 -20.16 27.64
C PRO A 108 -8.79 -19.04 27.11
N LEU A 109 -8.19 -17.93 26.70
CA LEU A 109 -8.78 -16.97 25.78
C LEU A 109 -8.37 -17.35 24.36
N VAL A 110 -9.32 -17.55 23.47
CA VAL A 110 -9.07 -17.94 22.08
C VAL A 110 -9.35 -16.75 21.19
N ILE A 111 -8.42 -16.47 20.28
CA ILE A 111 -8.53 -15.47 19.24
C ILE A 111 -8.51 -16.23 17.91
N ALA A 112 -9.55 -16.07 17.11
CA ALA A 112 -9.70 -16.74 15.83
C ALA A 112 -10.06 -15.74 14.74
N SER A 113 -9.91 -16.11 13.48
CA SER A 113 -10.31 -15.27 12.35
C SER A 113 -10.91 -16.10 11.23
N TYR A 114 -11.81 -15.49 10.45
CA TYR A 114 -12.24 -16.00 9.16
C TYR A 114 -12.29 -14.85 8.14
N THR A 115 -12.10 -15.17 6.87
CA THR A 115 -12.00 -14.19 5.76
C THR A 115 -13.13 -14.37 4.76
N ASP A 116 -13.29 -13.39 3.86
CA ASP A 116 -14.24 -13.45 2.73
C ASP A 116 -15.71 -13.69 3.14
N ASN A 117 -16.06 -13.39 4.40
CA ASN A 117 -17.35 -13.74 5.02
C ASN A 117 -17.68 -15.24 4.98
N ASP A 118 -16.66 -16.10 4.85
CA ASP A 118 -16.81 -17.55 4.85
C ASP A 118 -16.40 -18.13 6.20
N PHE A 119 -17.39 -18.43 7.05
CA PHE A 119 -17.14 -18.99 8.38
C PHE A 119 -16.45 -20.37 8.34
N THR A 120 -16.49 -21.08 7.20
CA THR A 120 -15.76 -22.36 7.06
C THR A 120 -14.24 -22.17 7.07
N SER A 121 -13.76 -20.94 6.82
CA SER A 121 -12.34 -20.56 6.91
C SER A 121 -11.86 -20.21 8.32
N LEU A 122 -12.70 -20.41 9.35
CA LEU A 122 -12.35 -20.08 10.73
C LEU A 122 -11.09 -20.82 11.17
N THR A 123 -10.07 -20.03 11.54
CA THR A 123 -8.78 -20.53 12.02
C THR A 123 -8.40 -19.84 13.33
N GLU A 124 -7.84 -20.60 14.26
CA GLU A 124 -7.29 -20.06 15.51
C GLU A 124 -6.01 -19.28 15.18
N LEU A 125 -5.94 -18.02 15.64
CA LEU A 125 -4.74 -17.18 15.55
C LEU A 125 -3.84 -17.43 16.76
N ASP A 126 -4.44 -17.46 17.95
CA ASP A 126 -3.72 -17.73 19.19
C ASP A 126 -4.67 -18.19 20.31
N ARG A 127 -4.09 -18.84 21.32
CA ARG A 127 -4.74 -19.30 22.55
C ARG A 127 -3.89 -18.97 23.75
N ILE A 128 -4.35 -17.97 24.49
CA ILE A 128 -3.64 -17.42 25.63
C ILE A 128 -4.22 -18.01 26.92
N THR A 129 -3.37 -18.61 27.74
CA THR A 129 -3.79 -19.25 28.99
C THR A 129 -3.63 -18.31 30.18
N TYR A 130 -4.72 -18.08 30.91
CA TYR A 130 -4.74 -17.25 32.11
C TYR A 130 -4.93 -18.09 33.37
N ASN A 131 -3.99 -17.97 34.30
CA ASN A 131 -4.12 -18.49 35.66
C ASN A 131 -4.83 -17.46 36.56
N VAL A 132 -5.31 -17.88 37.74
CA VAL A 132 -5.84 -16.95 38.73
C VAL A 132 -4.79 -15.91 39.09
N GLY A 133 -5.16 -14.63 38.99
CA GLY A 133 -4.24 -13.54 39.27
C GLY A 133 -4.77 -12.20 38.79
N ASN A 134 -3.87 -11.22 38.78
CA ASN A 134 -4.14 -9.92 38.18
C ASN A 134 -4.26 -10.05 36.65
N PRO A 135 -5.03 -9.16 36.01
CA PRO A 135 -5.03 -9.09 34.56
C PRO A 135 -3.62 -8.80 34.03
N ILE A 136 -3.35 -9.35 32.86
CA ILE A 136 -2.13 -9.10 32.09
C ILE A 136 -2.53 -8.68 30.68
N SER A 137 -1.64 -7.97 30.01
CA SER A 137 -1.76 -7.66 28.60
C SER A 137 -1.10 -8.72 27.73
N SER A 138 -1.59 -8.85 26.50
CA SER A 138 -1.02 -9.73 25.47
C SER A 138 -1.31 -9.14 24.10
N THR A 139 -0.48 -9.46 23.11
CA THR A 139 -0.68 -9.00 21.72
C THR A 139 -0.69 -10.19 20.77
N VAL A 140 -1.79 -10.35 20.05
CA VAL A 140 -1.94 -11.35 18.98
C VAL A 140 -1.79 -10.64 17.64
N LYS A 141 -1.06 -11.25 16.71
CA LYS A 141 -0.88 -10.69 15.36
C LYS A 141 -1.86 -11.33 14.39
N TYR A 142 -2.62 -10.52 13.69
CA TYR A 142 -3.23 -10.94 12.43
C TYR A 142 -2.27 -10.59 11.29
N THR A 143 -1.83 -11.57 10.51
CA THR A 143 -0.87 -11.37 9.40
C THR A 143 -1.52 -11.50 8.03
N GLY A 144 -2.83 -11.78 7.97
CA GLY A 144 -3.54 -11.92 6.71
C GLY A 144 -3.67 -10.59 5.99
N THR A 145 -3.70 -10.63 4.67
CA THR A 145 -3.76 -9.44 3.81
C THR A 145 -5.18 -9.05 3.40
N LYS A 146 -6.16 -9.92 3.67
CA LYS A 146 -7.58 -9.68 3.39
C LYS A 146 -8.28 -9.05 4.59
N THR A 147 -9.48 -8.54 4.36
CA THR A 147 -10.41 -8.25 5.47
C THR A 147 -10.79 -9.55 6.16
N ALA A 148 -10.67 -9.58 7.49
CA ALA A 148 -11.05 -10.70 8.32
C ALA A 148 -11.96 -10.26 9.45
N LYS A 149 -12.89 -11.14 9.82
CA LYS A 149 -13.62 -11.02 11.08
C LYS A 149 -12.84 -11.77 12.15
N ILE A 150 -12.42 -11.04 13.19
CA ILE A 150 -11.75 -11.58 14.37
C ILE A 150 -12.80 -11.96 15.40
N LEU A 151 -12.72 -13.18 15.92
CA LEU A 151 -13.54 -13.67 17.02
C LEU A 151 -12.68 -13.81 18.27
N ILE A 152 -13.18 -13.34 19.41
CA ILE A 152 -12.57 -13.54 20.72
C ILE A 152 -13.58 -14.20 21.65
N TYR A 153 -13.17 -15.29 22.28
CA TYR A 153 -14.04 -16.05 23.19
C TYR A 153 -13.25 -16.84 24.22
N SER A 154 -13.89 -17.17 25.33
CA SER A 154 -13.28 -18.05 26.34
C SER A 154 -13.42 -19.51 25.90
N GLY A 155 -12.31 -20.23 25.79
CA GLY A 155 -12.31 -21.64 25.38
C GLY A 155 -12.70 -22.61 26.50
N ASN A 156 -12.61 -22.21 27.77
CA ASN A 156 -13.10 -22.98 28.91
C ASN A 156 -13.40 -22.07 30.11
N SER A 157 -14.63 -22.13 30.64
CA SER A 157 -15.12 -21.25 31.71
C SER A 157 -15.03 -19.76 31.36
N GLY A 158 -15.17 -18.82 32.30
CA GLY A 158 -15.24 -17.38 31.99
C GLY A 158 -13.87 -16.66 31.99
N ILE A 159 -13.60 -15.83 30.99
CA ILE A 159 -12.52 -14.83 30.99
C ILE A 159 -13.13 -13.43 31.21
N ASN A 160 -12.38 -12.57 31.91
CA ASN A 160 -12.67 -11.15 32.03
C ASN A 160 -11.77 -10.36 31.08
N LEU A 161 -12.33 -9.42 30.31
CA LEU A 161 -11.61 -8.50 29.45
C LEU A 161 -11.70 -7.07 30.01
N TYR A 162 -10.65 -6.30 29.80
CA TYR A 162 -10.52 -4.92 30.27
C TYR A 162 -10.29 -3.94 29.12
N ASP A 163 -9.51 -4.37 28.13
CA ASP A 163 -9.21 -3.59 26.93
C ASP A 163 -9.03 -4.51 25.73
N ILE A 164 -9.38 -3.99 24.55
CA ILE A 164 -9.01 -4.53 23.25
C ILE A 164 -8.60 -3.34 22.39
N LYS A 165 -7.37 -3.34 21.87
CA LYS A 165 -6.83 -2.28 21.03
C LYS A 165 -6.24 -2.87 19.76
N ILE A 166 -6.72 -2.38 18.62
CA ILE A 166 -6.31 -2.78 17.29
C ILE A 166 -5.38 -1.72 16.72
N THR A 167 -4.17 -2.13 16.39
CA THR A 167 -3.18 -1.28 15.72
C THR A 167 -2.86 -1.91 14.37
N PRO A 168 -3.34 -1.35 13.25
CA PRO A 168 -2.98 -1.82 11.92
C PRO A 168 -1.46 -1.81 11.75
N ALA A 169 -0.90 -2.89 11.18
CA ALA A 169 0.51 -2.96 10.88
C ALA A 169 0.80 -1.98 9.74
N THR A 170 1.51 -0.89 10.04
CA THR A 170 1.88 0.09 9.02
C THR A 170 3.09 -0.42 8.24
N SER A 171 2.87 -1.20 7.19
CA SER A 171 3.89 -1.37 6.15
C SER A 171 4.08 -0.02 5.48
N SER A 172 5.29 0.53 5.56
CA SER A 172 5.63 1.78 4.91
C SER A 172 6.99 1.70 4.27
N ASP A 173 7.12 2.32 3.11
CA ASP A 173 8.35 2.41 2.33
C ASP A 173 8.70 3.89 2.17
N LYS A 174 9.99 4.20 2.25
CA LYS A 174 10.52 5.53 1.96
C LYS A 174 11.02 5.57 0.53
N VAL A 175 10.56 6.55 -0.24
CA VAL A 175 11.09 6.87 -1.57
C VAL A 175 11.79 8.22 -1.51
N THR A 176 12.95 8.32 -2.15
CA THR A 176 13.69 9.58 -2.31
C THR A 176 13.75 9.91 -3.81
N ILE A 177 13.24 11.08 -4.18
CA ILE A 177 13.29 11.62 -5.53
C ILE A 177 14.30 12.77 -5.55
N THR A 178 15.30 12.66 -6.43
CA THR A 178 16.37 13.66 -6.56
C THR A 178 15.88 14.92 -7.27
N ASP A 179 16.77 15.90 -7.46
CA ASP A 179 16.50 17.11 -8.24
C ASP A 179 16.12 16.85 -9.71
N ALA A 180 16.33 15.62 -10.19
CA ALA A 180 15.83 15.18 -11.50
C ALA A 180 14.29 15.15 -11.57
N GLY A 181 13.59 15.16 -10.44
CA GLY A 181 12.13 15.30 -10.37
C GLY A 181 11.34 14.01 -10.59
N PHE A 182 12.01 12.91 -10.92
CA PHE A 182 11.36 11.63 -11.23
C PHE A 182 12.09 10.41 -10.66
N ALA A 183 11.34 9.39 -10.30
CA ALA A 183 11.81 8.06 -9.95
C ALA A 183 10.84 7.00 -10.46
N THR A 184 11.26 5.73 -10.46
CA THR A 184 10.34 4.60 -10.56
C THR A 184 10.34 3.81 -9.26
N HIS A 185 9.17 3.33 -8.84
CA HIS A 185 9.05 2.52 -7.63
C HIS A 185 8.00 1.44 -7.81
N ALA A 186 8.30 0.24 -7.31
CA ALA A 186 7.35 -0.86 -7.17
C ALA A 186 7.27 -1.19 -5.68
N SER A 187 6.12 -0.94 -5.07
CA SER A 187 5.92 -1.22 -3.64
C SER A 187 5.54 -2.68 -3.44
N LYS A 188 5.92 -3.25 -2.28
CA LYS A 188 5.52 -4.63 -1.90
C LYS A 188 4.09 -4.72 -1.39
N PHE A 189 3.40 -3.60 -1.23
CA PHE A 189 2.02 -3.49 -0.79
C PHE A 189 1.25 -2.54 -1.70
N ALA A 190 -0.08 -2.58 -1.64
CA ALA A 190 -0.91 -1.66 -2.40
C ALA A 190 -0.73 -0.23 -1.86
N VAL A 191 -0.67 0.77 -2.76
CA VAL A 191 -0.45 2.18 -2.38
C VAL A 191 -1.54 3.05 -2.99
N ASP A 192 -2.18 3.86 -2.16
CA ASP A 192 -3.14 4.88 -2.60
C ASP A 192 -2.39 6.17 -3.00
N TYR A 193 -2.48 6.52 -4.28
CA TYR A 193 -1.93 7.76 -4.83
C TYR A 193 -3.01 8.83 -5.03
N SER A 194 -4.27 8.53 -4.70
CA SER A 194 -5.35 9.52 -4.79
C SER A 194 -5.19 10.63 -3.76
N ASN A 195 -5.59 11.84 -4.13
CA ASN A 195 -5.70 13.00 -3.23
C ASN A 195 -4.44 13.31 -2.38
N ARG A 196 -3.24 12.98 -2.86
CA ARG A 196 -2.00 13.31 -2.14
C ARG A 196 -1.77 14.81 -2.07
N THR A 197 -1.45 15.31 -0.89
CA THR A 197 -1.19 16.73 -0.61
C THR A 197 0.29 17.04 -0.38
N ASP A 198 1.15 16.03 -0.35
CA ASP A 198 2.59 16.16 -0.13
C ASP A 198 3.38 16.47 -1.41
N GLY A 199 2.70 16.63 -2.55
CA GLY A 199 3.30 16.95 -3.84
C GLY A 199 3.90 15.75 -4.57
N LEU A 200 3.70 14.52 -4.08
CA LEU A 200 4.02 13.31 -4.83
C LEU A 200 2.88 12.97 -5.80
N GLU A 201 3.23 12.75 -7.06
CA GLU A 201 2.30 12.28 -8.09
C GLU A 201 2.79 10.95 -8.67
N ALA A 202 1.87 10.03 -8.97
CA ALA A 202 2.17 8.78 -9.65
C ALA A 202 1.57 8.75 -11.05
N TYR A 203 2.26 8.06 -11.97
CA TYR A 203 1.87 7.94 -13.37
C TYR A 203 2.08 6.51 -13.87
N SER A 204 1.13 6.05 -14.69
CA SER A 204 1.33 4.91 -15.60
C SER A 204 1.90 5.39 -16.93
N VAL A 205 2.45 4.45 -17.70
CA VAL A 205 2.98 4.69 -19.05
C VAL A 205 2.32 3.74 -20.04
N SER A 206 2.07 4.21 -21.25
CA SER A 206 1.69 3.38 -22.38
C SER A 206 2.48 3.77 -23.62
N TYR A 207 2.79 2.80 -24.47
CA TYR A 207 3.45 3.05 -25.75
C TYR A 207 2.41 3.02 -26.88
N ASN A 208 2.32 4.11 -27.63
CA ASN A 208 1.50 4.18 -28.83
C ASN A 208 2.34 3.73 -30.04
N SER A 209 2.03 2.56 -30.59
CA SER A 209 2.75 1.98 -31.72
C SER A 209 2.57 2.76 -33.02
N SER A 210 1.50 3.54 -33.17
CA SER A 210 1.26 4.39 -34.36
C SER A 210 2.10 5.67 -34.33
N SER A 211 2.07 6.44 -33.24
CA SER A 211 2.87 7.67 -33.11
C SER A 211 4.33 7.40 -32.70
N LYS A 212 4.62 6.19 -32.19
CA LYS A 212 5.92 5.80 -31.62
C LYS A 212 6.31 6.65 -30.41
N GLU A 213 5.32 7.05 -29.61
CA GLU A 213 5.50 7.91 -28.45
C GLU A 213 5.00 7.23 -27.18
N LEU A 214 5.53 7.67 -26.03
CA LEU A 214 5.02 7.29 -24.72
C LEU A 214 3.96 8.29 -24.27
N ALA A 215 2.82 7.77 -23.83
CA ALA A 215 1.79 8.52 -23.13
C ALA A 215 1.90 8.24 -21.63
N TYR A 216 1.63 9.26 -20.82
CA TYR A 216 1.70 9.19 -19.36
C TYR A 216 0.37 9.60 -18.77
N THR A 217 -0.23 8.72 -17.97
CA THR A 217 -1.53 8.98 -17.35
C THR A 217 -1.34 9.12 -15.85
N LYS A 218 -1.79 10.25 -15.28
CA LYS A 218 -1.75 10.47 -13.83
C LYS A 218 -2.65 9.43 -13.17
N ILE A 219 -2.12 8.78 -12.14
CA ILE A 219 -2.86 7.80 -11.34
C ILE A 219 -3.55 8.55 -10.20
N ASP A 220 -4.88 8.43 -10.15
CA ASP A 220 -5.72 8.89 -9.05
C ASP A 220 -6.48 7.67 -8.49
N GLY A 221 -5.77 6.84 -7.72
CA GLY A 221 -6.30 5.57 -7.26
C GLY A 221 -5.28 4.69 -6.55
N VAL A 222 -5.70 3.47 -6.26
CA VAL A 222 -4.92 2.48 -5.50
C VAL A 222 -4.21 1.55 -6.47
N VAL A 223 -2.88 1.59 -6.44
CA VAL A 223 -2.02 0.72 -7.25
C VAL A 223 -1.80 -0.59 -6.52
N GLU A 224 -2.00 -1.70 -7.20
CA GLU A 224 -1.79 -3.05 -6.66
C GLU A 224 -0.32 -3.29 -6.26
N ALA A 225 -0.11 -4.13 -5.25
CA ALA A 225 1.22 -4.54 -4.81
C ALA A 225 2.05 -5.13 -5.98
N GLY A 226 3.35 -4.79 -6.01
CA GLY A 226 4.30 -5.27 -7.01
C GLY A 226 4.27 -4.52 -8.34
N LYS A 227 3.27 -3.67 -8.60
CA LYS A 227 3.18 -2.87 -9.82
C LYS A 227 4.09 -1.65 -9.73
N ALA A 228 4.90 -1.45 -10.75
CA ALA A 228 5.79 -0.30 -10.84
C ALA A 228 5.05 0.94 -11.34
N VAL A 229 5.35 2.11 -10.77
CA VAL A 229 4.85 3.41 -11.24
C VAL A 229 6.01 4.38 -11.48
N ILE A 230 5.74 5.41 -12.27
CA ILE A 230 6.58 6.61 -12.34
C ILE A 230 6.12 7.53 -11.23
N LEU A 231 7.05 8.00 -10.41
CA LEU A 231 6.81 8.98 -9.36
C LEU A 231 7.41 10.33 -9.78
N LYS A 232 6.64 11.40 -9.62
CA LYS A 232 7.06 12.79 -9.82
C LYS A 232 7.02 13.53 -8.49
N GLY A 233 8.11 14.22 -8.16
CA GLY A 233 8.25 14.95 -6.90
C GLY A 233 9.71 15.36 -6.65
N LYS A 234 10.00 15.92 -5.47
CA LYS A 234 11.36 16.26 -5.04
C LYS A 234 11.48 16.10 -3.53
N GLY A 235 12.43 15.27 -3.10
CA GLY A 235 12.69 14.99 -1.69
C GLY A 235 12.24 13.60 -1.25
N ASN A 236 11.91 13.48 0.04
CA ASN A 236 11.58 12.20 0.68
C ASN A 236 10.07 12.07 0.86
N TYR A 237 9.54 10.92 0.47
CA TYR A 237 8.13 10.58 0.57
C TYR A 237 7.95 9.26 1.30
N ILE A 238 6.91 9.18 2.14
CA ILE A 238 6.51 7.94 2.79
C ILE A 238 5.29 7.40 2.04
N LEU A 239 5.42 6.16 1.57
CA LEU A 239 4.34 5.37 1.01
C LEU A 239 3.84 4.44 2.11
N LYS A 240 2.52 4.40 2.32
CA LYS A 240 1.89 3.52 3.30
C LYS A 240 1.05 2.50 2.57
N ALA A 241 0.96 1.30 3.14
CA ALA A 241 0.02 0.30 2.67
C ALA A 241 -1.41 0.83 2.73
N SER A 242 -2.14 0.66 1.63
CA SER A 242 -3.56 0.91 1.52
C SER A 242 -4.33 -0.38 1.79
N SER A 243 -5.43 -0.29 2.55
CA SER A 243 -6.40 -1.37 2.73
C SER A 243 -7.55 -1.32 1.71
N LYS A 244 -7.61 -0.29 0.85
CA LYS A 244 -8.63 -0.16 -0.19
C LYS A 244 -8.38 -1.14 -1.34
N THR A 245 -9.44 -1.58 -1.99
CA THR A 245 -9.35 -2.41 -3.20
C THR A 245 -8.51 -1.71 -4.28
N PRO A 246 -7.49 -2.37 -4.88
CA PRO A 246 -6.73 -1.82 -5.98
C PRO A 246 -7.61 -1.46 -7.18
N THR A 247 -7.45 -0.23 -7.69
CA THR A 247 -8.12 0.25 -8.91
C THR A 247 -7.19 0.28 -10.11
N VAL A 248 -5.88 0.15 -9.90
CA VAL A 248 -4.85 0.11 -10.94
C VAL A 248 -4.04 -1.18 -10.83
N THR A 249 -4.31 -2.11 -11.74
CA THR A 249 -3.65 -3.43 -11.83
C THR A 249 -2.61 -3.49 -12.96
N GLU A 250 -2.56 -2.48 -13.83
CA GLU A 250 -1.61 -2.35 -14.93
C GLU A 250 -1.10 -0.92 -15.07
N THR A 251 0.20 -0.75 -15.35
CA THR A 251 0.85 0.56 -15.43
C THR A 251 1.75 0.72 -16.66
N GLY A 252 1.88 -0.33 -17.48
CA GLY A 252 2.84 -0.43 -18.59
C GLY A 252 4.31 -0.52 -18.19
N LEU A 253 4.62 -0.44 -16.89
CA LEU A 253 5.93 -0.79 -16.33
C LEU A 253 5.90 -2.21 -15.77
N MET A 254 7.03 -2.89 -15.93
CA MET A 254 7.29 -4.18 -15.30
C MET A 254 8.31 -4.01 -14.17
N THR A 255 8.28 -4.92 -13.21
CA THR A 255 9.24 -4.97 -12.10
C THR A 255 10.19 -6.13 -12.33
N SER A 256 11.51 -5.87 -12.35
CA SER A 256 12.51 -6.92 -12.47
C SER A 256 12.57 -7.76 -11.19
N ASP A 257 12.64 -9.07 -11.33
CA ASP A 257 12.97 -10.04 -10.28
C ASP A 257 14.48 -10.14 -10.03
N GLY A 258 15.28 -9.37 -10.78
CA GLY A 258 16.73 -9.40 -10.72
C GLY A 258 17.36 -10.38 -11.70
N THR A 259 16.58 -11.04 -12.55
CA THR A 259 17.06 -11.91 -13.64
C THR A 259 16.96 -11.26 -15.01
N LYS A 260 16.06 -10.28 -15.20
CA LYS A 260 15.88 -9.56 -16.47
C LYS A 260 17.17 -8.85 -16.93
N THR A 261 17.54 -9.03 -18.19
CA THR A 261 18.63 -8.30 -18.85
C THR A 261 18.09 -7.28 -19.85
N GLY A 262 18.92 -6.32 -20.24
CA GLY A 262 18.58 -5.42 -21.34
C GLY A 262 18.40 -6.15 -22.67
N ALA A 263 17.81 -5.45 -23.64
CA ALA A 263 17.65 -5.87 -25.02
C ALA A 263 17.18 -4.66 -25.86
N GLU A 264 16.97 -4.85 -27.16
CA GLU A 264 16.54 -3.76 -28.05
C GLU A 264 15.18 -3.15 -27.68
N ASN A 265 14.34 -3.91 -26.99
CA ASN A 265 13.01 -3.53 -26.53
C ASN A 265 12.92 -3.12 -25.05
N ILE A 266 14.04 -3.13 -24.31
CA ILE A 266 14.03 -2.91 -22.85
C ILE A 266 14.60 -1.55 -22.49
N TYR A 267 13.85 -0.76 -21.72
CA TYR A 267 14.20 0.60 -21.34
C TYR A 267 14.05 0.81 -19.83
N CYS A 268 14.97 1.54 -19.22
CA CYS A 268 14.92 1.93 -17.80
C CYS A 268 14.94 3.45 -17.65
N LEU A 269 14.29 3.97 -16.61
CA LEU A 269 14.35 5.39 -16.27
C LEU A 269 15.79 5.76 -15.86
N ALA A 270 16.35 6.78 -16.50
CA ALA A 270 17.62 7.37 -16.10
C ALA A 270 17.60 8.88 -16.34
N ASN A 271 18.54 9.59 -15.73
CA ASN A 271 18.86 10.97 -16.04
C ASN A 271 20.27 11.02 -16.63
N LYS A 272 20.40 11.39 -17.91
CA LYS A 272 21.72 11.55 -18.56
C LYS A 272 21.94 13.00 -18.93
N THR A 273 23.19 13.45 -18.86
CA THR A 273 23.61 14.82 -19.24
C THR A 273 23.21 15.22 -20.66
N THR A 274 23.11 14.27 -21.59
CA THR A 274 22.80 14.56 -23.00
C THR A 274 21.33 14.84 -23.27
N ASN A 275 20.42 14.02 -22.73
CA ASN A 275 18.98 14.12 -23.04
C ASN A 275 18.09 14.29 -21.80
N GLY A 276 18.67 14.47 -20.60
CA GLY A 276 17.92 14.64 -19.36
C GLY A 276 17.25 13.35 -18.87
N VAL A 277 16.07 13.49 -18.29
CA VAL A 277 15.31 12.37 -17.71
C VAL A 277 14.49 11.67 -18.79
N GLY A 278 14.53 10.34 -18.81
CA GLY A 278 13.72 9.55 -19.73
C GLY A 278 13.98 8.05 -19.63
N PHE A 279 13.28 7.30 -20.45
CA PHE A 279 13.48 5.87 -20.62
C PHE A 279 14.58 5.62 -21.65
N TYR A 280 15.71 5.07 -21.18
CA TYR A 280 16.86 4.75 -22.01
C TYR A 280 16.95 3.25 -22.24
N ARG A 281 17.27 2.88 -23.49
CA ARG A 281 17.48 1.48 -23.86
C ARG A 281 18.63 0.89 -23.06
N VAL A 282 18.41 -0.31 -22.52
CA VAL A 282 19.38 -1.05 -21.70
C VAL A 282 20.16 -2.01 -22.58
N SER A 283 21.49 -2.04 -22.45
CA SER A 283 22.35 -2.95 -23.20
C SER A 283 22.13 -4.40 -22.80
N SER A 284 22.31 -5.35 -23.72
CA SER A 284 21.94 -6.76 -23.50
C SER A 284 22.78 -7.49 -22.45
N ASP A 285 23.98 -6.99 -22.18
CA ASP A 285 24.90 -7.44 -21.15
C ASP A 285 24.59 -6.87 -19.76
N VAL A 286 23.66 -5.91 -19.65
CA VAL A 286 23.30 -5.28 -18.39
C VAL A 286 22.09 -5.96 -17.76
N LYS A 287 22.31 -6.51 -16.56
CA LYS A 287 21.25 -7.07 -15.70
C LYS A 287 20.50 -5.95 -14.97
N ILE A 288 19.18 -6.00 -15.00
CA ILE A 288 18.30 -5.08 -14.27
C ILE A 288 18.11 -5.63 -12.85
N PRO A 289 18.56 -4.92 -11.80
CA PRO A 289 18.48 -5.42 -10.44
C PRO A 289 17.04 -5.70 -9.99
N ALA A 290 16.88 -6.59 -9.01
CA ALA A 290 15.58 -6.90 -8.43
C ALA A 290 14.91 -5.63 -7.88
N ASN A 291 13.58 -5.58 -8.00
CA ASN A 291 12.74 -4.46 -7.57
C ASN A 291 13.00 -3.14 -8.32
N LYS A 292 13.63 -3.20 -9.50
CA LYS A 292 13.75 -2.05 -10.41
C LYS A 292 12.71 -2.15 -11.51
N ALA A 293 12.14 -1.01 -11.88
CA ALA A 293 11.15 -0.94 -12.95
C ALA A 293 11.83 -0.86 -14.32
N TYR A 294 11.20 -1.47 -15.32
CA TYR A 294 11.58 -1.34 -16.72
C TYR A 294 10.33 -1.24 -17.60
N LEU A 295 10.52 -0.66 -18.78
CA LEU A 295 9.54 -0.59 -19.85
C LEU A 295 9.96 -1.58 -20.94
N GLU A 296 9.01 -2.38 -21.41
CA GLU A 296 9.21 -3.30 -22.53
C GLU A 296 8.32 -2.89 -23.71
N ILE A 297 8.93 -2.63 -24.86
CA ILE A 297 8.23 -2.23 -26.09
C ILE A 297 8.30 -3.37 -27.09
N ASN A 298 7.26 -4.20 -27.15
CA ASN A 298 7.24 -5.46 -27.93
C ASN A 298 7.68 -5.31 -29.40
N THR A 299 7.31 -4.21 -30.05
CA THR A 299 7.73 -3.87 -31.41
C THR A 299 8.60 -2.60 -31.39
N PRO A 300 9.88 -2.72 -30.97
CA PRO A 300 10.71 -1.55 -30.77
C PRO A 300 11.04 -0.91 -32.13
N ASN A 301 11.10 0.42 -32.15
CA ASN A 301 11.71 1.16 -33.24
C ASN A 301 13.20 1.42 -32.91
N SER A 302 13.93 2.14 -33.78
CA SER A 302 15.36 2.43 -33.56
C SER A 302 15.67 3.46 -32.46
N ALA A 303 14.68 3.97 -31.73
CA ALA A 303 14.87 4.94 -30.65
C ALA A 303 15.62 4.32 -29.48
N LYS A 304 16.62 5.04 -28.96
CA LYS A 304 17.40 4.64 -27.77
C LYS A 304 16.94 5.37 -26.50
N TYR A 305 16.00 6.29 -26.64
CA TYR A 305 15.57 7.22 -25.61
C TYR A 305 14.12 7.70 -25.89
N TYR A 306 13.32 7.76 -24.83
CA TYR A 306 12.02 8.43 -24.79
C TYR A 306 12.00 9.41 -23.62
N SER A 307 11.63 10.67 -23.86
CA SER A 307 11.60 11.69 -22.81
C SER A 307 10.39 11.56 -21.89
N ILE A 308 10.51 12.00 -20.63
CA ILE A 308 9.36 12.12 -19.73
C ILE A 308 8.56 13.38 -20.09
N GLY A 309 7.44 13.20 -20.79
CA GLY A 309 6.53 14.27 -21.20
C GLY A 309 5.63 14.83 -20.09
N ILE A 310 5.95 14.61 -18.82
CA ILE A 310 5.12 15.03 -17.68
C ILE A 310 5.55 16.44 -17.22
N GLY A 311 4.59 17.38 -17.17
CA GLY A 311 4.81 18.72 -16.62
C GLY A 311 5.51 19.71 -17.57
N GLY A 312 5.37 19.55 -18.89
CA GLY A 312 5.91 20.50 -19.87
C GLY A 312 7.42 20.39 -20.12
N ASN A 313 8.08 19.36 -19.58
CA ASN A 313 9.48 19.03 -19.84
C ASN A 313 9.70 18.42 -21.24
N THR A 314 9.05 18.98 -22.26
CA THR A 314 9.28 18.56 -23.64
C THR A 314 10.60 19.17 -24.11
N THR A 315 11.70 18.42 -24.01
CA THR A 315 12.75 18.61 -25.01
C THR A 315 12.09 18.27 -26.33
N GLY A 316 11.88 19.23 -27.24
CA GLY A 316 10.97 19.16 -28.40
C GLY A 316 11.24 18.08 -29.47
N ILE A 317 11.91 16.99 -29.12
CA ILE A 317 12.18 15.81 -29.93
C ILE A 317 12.00 14.58 -29.02
N GLN A 318 10.85 13.90 -29.12
CA GLN A 318 10.54 12.72 -28.30
C GLN A 318 11.39 11.50 -28.66
N THR A 319 11.96 11.45 -29.87
CA THR A 319 12.84 10.38 -30.35
C THR A 319 14.04 10.94 -31.11
N ILE A 320 15.26 10.63 -30.68
CA ILE A 320 16.48 10.96 -31.44
C ILE A 320 16.92 9.71 -32.20
N GLN A 321 16.66 9.68 -33.51
CA GLN A 321 17.36 8.78 -34.42
C GLN A 321 18.72 9.39 -34.74
N GLN A 322 19.81 8.83 -34.18
CA GLN A 322 21.17 9.15 -34.63
C GLN A 322 21.37 8.54 -36.03
N ASN A 323 20.90 9.24 -37.06
CA ASN A 323 21.33 8.95 -38.42
C ASN A 323 22.62 9.73 -38.67
N SER A 324 23.71 9.00 -38.91
CA SER A 324 24.96 9.54 -39.43
C SER A 324 24.63 10.37 -40.68
N VAL A 325 24.93 11.67 -40.68
CA VAL A 325 24.70 12.51 -41.86
C VAL A 325 25.75 12.10 -42.90
N LYS A 326 25.32 11.50 -44.01
CA LYS A 326 26.18 11.33 -45.19
C LYS A 326 26.53 12.72 -45.72
N ALA A 327 27.82 12.93 -45.99
CA ALA A 327 28.38 14.20 -46.41
C ALA A 327 28.26 14.40 -47.93
N ASP A 328 27.05 14.33 -48.48
CA ASP A 328 26.78 14.51 -49.92
C ASP A 328 25.69 15.55 -50.23
N GLY A 329 25.09 16.17 -49.21
CA GLY A 329 23.94 17.07 -49.37
C GLY A 329 24.31 18.55 -49.53
N ILE A 330 23.63 19.20 -50.48
CA ILE A 330 23.60 20.66 -50.67
C ILE A 330 23.28 21.36 -49.32
N MET A 331 24.08 22.37 -48.97
CA MET A 331 23.92 23.13 -47.72
C MET A 331 23.24 24.47 -47.97
N TYR A 332 22.45 24.94 -47.00
CA TYR A 332 21.84 26.26 -46.98
C TYR A 332 22.17 27.00 -45.68
N SER A 333 22.28 28.32 -45.71
CA SER A 333 22.33 29.17 -44.51
C SER A 333 20.97 29.19 -43.81
N LEU A 334 20.91 29.76 -42.61
CA LEU A 334 19.63 30.01 -41.91
C LEU A 334 18.71 30.98 -42.65
N SER A 335 19.25 31.80 -43.57
CA SER A 335 18.48 32.68 -44.45
C SER A 335 18.02 32.02 -45.75
N GLY A 336 18.27 30.71 -45.92
CA GLY A 336 17.85 29.96 -47.11
C GLY A 336 18.75 30.11 -48.33
N GLN A 337 19.94 30.72 -48.19
CA GLN A 337 20.91 30.83 -49.28
C GLN A 337 21.72 29.54 -49.37
N ARG A 338 21.93 28.99 -50.58
CA ARG A 338 22.81 27.85 -50.76
C ARG A 338 24.25 28.23 -50.41
N VAL A 339 24.91 27.44 -49.57
CA VAL A 339 26.29 27.67 -49.12
C VAL A 339 27.22 26.54 -49.55
N GLY A 340 28.47 26.90 -49.84
CA GLY A 340 29.52 25.97 -50.25
C GLY A 340 30.19 25.27 -49.07
N GLU A 341 31.10 24.34 -49.38
CA GLU A 341 31.77 23.49 -48.39
C GLU A 341 32.60 24.26 -47.34
N ASN A 342 33.11 25.43 -47.70
CA ASN A 342 33.95 26.25 -46.82
C ASN A 342 33.16 27.21 -45.91
N TYR A 343 31.83 27.16 -45.93
CA TYR A 343 31.00 28.02 -45.09
C TYR A 343 31.15 27.64 -43.62
N LYS A 344 31.43 28.63 -42.76
CA LYS A 344 31.55 28.42 -41.31
C LYS A 344 30.30 28.94 -40.59
N GLY A 345 29.73 28.11 -39.73
CA GLY A 345 28.54 28.44 -38.95
C GLY A 345 27.42 27.40 -39.08
N ILE A 346 26.22 27.78 -38.67
CA ILE A 346 25.04 26.91 -38.71
C ILE A 346 24.50 26.85 -40.15
N VAL A 347 24.30 25.63 -40.65
CA VAL A 347 23.75 25.33 -41.99
C VAL A 347 22.57 24.35 -41.89
N ILE A 348 21.70 24.37 -42.89
CA ILE A 348 20.66 23.36 -43.13
C ILE A 348 21.17 22.43 -44.23
N CYS A 349 21.30 21.14 -43.96
CA CYS A 349 21.60 20.11 -44.96
C CYS A 349 20.57 18.99 -44.82
N ASN A 350 19.96 18.58 -45.94
CA ASN A 350 18.89 17.57 -45.97
C ASN A 350 17.79 17.82 -44.91
N GLY A 351 17.37 19.08 -44.77
CA GLY A 351 16.32 19.49 -43.82
C GLY A 351 16.74 19.55 -42.34
N LYS A 352 18.04 19.35 -42.02
CA LYS A 352 18.55 19.34 -40.64
C LYS A 352 19.59 20.44 -40.39
N LYS A 353 19.54 21.06 -39.21
CA LYS A 353 20.55 22.02 -38.74
C LYS A 353 21.86 21.30 -38.39
N MET A 354 22.99 21.80 -38.90
CA MET A 354 24.35 21.32 -38.61
C MET A 354 25.28 22.51 -38.36
N ILE A 355 26.36 22.31 -37.59
CA ILE A 355 27.44 23.30 -37.45
C ILE A 355 28.60 22.87 -38.35
N LYS A 356 28.94 23.72 -39.32
CA LYS A 356 30.14 23.57 -40.15
C LYS A 356 31.27 24.42 -39.55
N LYS A 357 32.39 23.78 -39.22
CA LYS A 357 33.52 24.38 -38.51
C LYS A 357 34.55 24.99 -39.47
#